data_AF-A0A0R2NFK4-F1
#
_entry.id   AF-A0A0R2NFK4-F1
#
_cell.length_a   1.000
_cell.length_b   1.000
_cell.length_c   1.000
_cell.angle_alpha   90.00
_cell.angle_beta   90.00
_cell.angle_gamma   90.00
#
_symmetry.space_group_name_H-M   'P 1'
#
loop_
_entity.id
_entity.type
_entity.pdbx_description
1 polymer ?
#
loop_
_entity_poly.entity_id
_entity_poly.type
_entity_poly.pdbx_seq_one_letter_code
_entity_poly.pdbx_strand_id
1 'polypeptide(L)'
;MGGGRMQVNREEIMGTVYNLVLNPATRKWEREQLQDFRNKVEQGANLNVELSDLESKLRPLAIRDNLTPDVTDFYRQITGTEPMVEKLDIKKHDVTDPANQERAVFAGGCFWCMVEPFETRPGIISVLSGYTGGHVDHPTYDQVIGQTTGHVEAVEIIFDRTIVSYSDLVELYWQITDPTDDLGQVNDRGNEYRPVIFAQNAEQRKIAEESKVRLEQSGKYKNMIVTEIRDASKFWPAETFHQQFYKKNPKRYKRLERSRNQYLKWQQLQGNVRQLFKSK
;
A
#
# COMPACT_ATOMS: atom_id res chain seq x y z
N MET A 1 30.12 3.17 -28.09
CA MET A 1 29.52 4.29 -27.34
C MET A 1 29.14 3.74 -25.98
N GLY A 2 29.95 4.02 -24.96
CA GLY A 2 29.77 3.46 -23.62
C GLY A 2 28.62 4.18 -22.91
N GLY A 3 27.51 3.48 -22.69
CA GLY A 3 26.48 3.92 -21.76
C GLY A 3 27.08 3.92 -20.36
N GLY A 4 27.13 5.10 -19.73
CA GLY A 4 27.56 5.22 -18.34
C GLY A 4 26.62 4.38 -17.47
N ARG A 5 27.16 3.31 -16.87
CA ARG A 5 26.45 2.56 -15.82
C ARG A 5 26.10 3.55 -14.72
N MET A 6 24.82 3.68 -14.42
CA MET A 6 24.31 4.34 -13.22
C MET A 6 25.10 3.81 -12.02
N GLN A 7 25.61 4.68 -11.13
CA GLN A 7 26.26 4.22 -9.91
C GLN A 7 25.22 3.49 -9.07
N VAL A 8 25.27 2.17 -9.12
CA VAL A 8 24.31 1.31 -8.44
C VAL A 8 24.65 1.29 -6.95
N ASN A 9 23.75 1.79 -6.11
CA ASN A 9 23.91 1.76 -4.65
C ASN A 9 23.77 0.32 -4.14
N ARG A 10 24.81 -0.21 -3.49
CA ARG A 10 24.85 -1.58 -2.95
C ARG A 10 23.69 -1.83 -1.98
N GLU A 11 23.42 -0.89 -1.08
CA GLU A 11 22.38 -1.06 -0.05
C GLU A 11 20.99 -1.13 -0.69
N GLU A 12 20.74 -0.26 -1.67
CA GLU A 12 19.47 -0.21 -2.39
C GLU A 12 19.20 -1.52 -3.17
N ILE A 13 20.22 -2.04 -3.88
CA ILE A 13 20.10 -3.31 -4.60
C ILE A 13 19.87 -4.47 -3.65
N MET A 14 20.66 -4.56 -2.59
CA MET A 14 20.56 -5.69 -1.65
C MET A 14 19.23 -5.66 -0.91
N GLY A 15 18.73 -4.48 -0.52
CA GLY A 15 17.39 -4.33 0.04
C GLY A 15 16.29 -4.75 -0.93
N THR A 16 16.39 -4.33 -2.20
CA THR A 16 15.42 -4.72 -3.24
C THR A 16 15.43 -6.23 -3.47
N VAL A 17 16.60 -6.86 -3.58
CA VAL A 17 16.71 -8.31 -3.75
C VAL A 17 16.15 -9.06 -2.55
N TYR A 18 16.45 -8.62 -1.33
CA TYR A 18 15.90 -9.21 -0.11
C TYR A 18 14.37 -9.24 -0.14
N ASN A 19 13.76 -8.10 -0.49
CA ASN A 19 12.31 -7.95 -0.62
C ASN A 19 11.72 -8.86 -1.71
N LEU A 20 12.38 -8.97 -2.87
CA LEU A 20 11.93 -9.88 -3.93
C LEU A 20 12.03 -11.34 -3.53
N VAL A 21 13.02 -11.73 -2.73
CA VAL A 21 13.15 -13.10 -2.23
C VAL A 21 11.98 -13.45 -1.30
N LEU A 22 11.58 -12.53 -0.42
CA LEU A 22 10.48 -12.71 0.52
C LEU A 22 9.10 -12.63 -0.14
N ASN A 23 8.97 -11.87 -1.23
CA ASN A 23 7.70 -11.67 -1.92
C ASN A 23 7.10 -13.03 -2.38
N PRO A 24 5.90 -13.42 -1.90
CA PRO A 24 5.27 -14.68 -2.26
C PRO A 24 4.85 -14.75 -3.73
N ALA A 25 4.70 -13.60 -4.40
CA ALA A 25 4.42 -13.54 -5.83
C ALA A 25 5.64 -13.88 -6.70
N THR A 26 6.87 -13.76 -6.17
CA THR A 26 8.09 -14.15 -6.88
C THR A 26 8.07 -15.64 -7.19
N ARG A 27 8.28 -16.00 -8.46
CA ARG A 27 8.24 -17.42 -8.87
C ARG A 27 9.45 -18.14 -8.29
N LYS A 28 9.29 -19.44 -8.00
CA LYS A 28 10.34 -20.29 -7.40
C LYS A 28 11.70 -20.13 -8.12
N TRP A 29 11.71 -20.24 -9.44
CA TRP A 29 12.94 -20.12 -10.23
C TRP A 29 13.57 -18.73 -10.15
N GLU A 30 12.76 -17.65 -10.18
CA GLU A 30 13.27 -16.27 -10.03
C GLU A 30 13.86 -16.07 -8.62
N ARG A 31 13.17 -16.56 -7.59
CA ARG A 31 13.62 -16.53 -6.19
C ARG A 31 14.97 -17.24 -6.03
N GLU A 32 15.15 -18.40 -6.66
CA GLU A 32 16.43 -19.12 -6.65
C GLU A 32 17.57 -18.29 -7.24
N GLN A 33 17.34 -17.58 -8.36
CA GLN A 33 18.38 -16.72 -8.95
C GLN A 33 18.71 -15.52 -8.04
N LEU A 34 17.69 -14.91 -7.43
CA LEU A 34 17.86 -13.79 -6.49
C LEU A 34 18.60 -14.23 -5.22
N GLN A 35 18.31 -15.42 -4.70
CA GLN A 35 19.00 -16.00 -3.54
C GLN A 35 20.47 -16.33 -3.84
N ASP A 36 20.76 -16.93 -5.00
CA ASP A 36 22.14 -17.20 -5.45
C ASP A 36 22.94 -15.90 -5.53
N PHE A 37 22.40 -14.87 -6.19
CA PHE A 37 22.98 -13.54 -6.25
C PHE A 37 23.25 -12.97 -4.84
N ARG A 38 22.22 -12.98 -3.97
CA ARG A 38 22.32 -12.42 -2.61
C ARG A 38 23.45 -13.07 -1.82
N ASN A 39 23.47 -14.39 -1.80
CA ASN A 39 24.44 -15.19 -1.03
C ASN A 39 25.88 -14.90 -1.48
N LYS A 40 26.12 -14.82 -2.80
CA LYS A 40 27.46 -14.52 -3.33
C LYS A 40 27.93 -13.12 -2.95
N VAL A 41 27.06 -12.11 -3.05
CA VAL A 41 27.40 -10.72 -2.68
C VAL A 41 27.63 -10.58 -1.18
N GLU A 42 26.85 -11.28 -0.34
CA GLU A 42 27.05 -11.36 1.11
C GLU A 42 28.39 -12.03 1.47
N GLN A 43 28.83 -13.01 0.67
CA GLN A 43 30.14 -13.68 0.82
C GLN A 43 31.32 -12.87 0.25
N GLY A 44 31.08 -11.62 -0.20
CA GLY A 44 32.14 -10.72 -0.65
C GLY A 44 32.41 -10.72 -2.16
N ALA A 45 31.58 -11.40 -2.96
CA ALA A 45 31.68 -11.31 -4.42
C ALA A 45 31.45 -9.88 -4.94
N ASN A 46 31.99 -9.58 -6.12
CA ASN A 46 31.88 -8.25 -6.71
C ASN A 46 30.44 -8.00 -7.19
N LEU A 47 29.79 -6.97 -6.63
CA LEU A 47 28.40 -6.61 -6.94
C LEU A 47 28.13 -6.48 -8.45
N ASN A 48 29.02 -5.82 -9.21
CA ASN A 48 28.79 -5.57 -10.63
C ASN A 48 28.92 -6.84 -11.48
N VAL A 49 29.75 -7.79 -11.05
CA VAL A 49 29.91 -9.09 -11.71
C VAL A 49 28.66 -9.93 -11.47
N GLU A 50 28.23 -10.04 -10.22
CA GLU A 50 27.04 -10.81 -9.86
C GLU A 50 25.76 -10.20 -10.44
N LEU A 51 25.66 -8.87 -10.51
CA LEU A 51 24.53 -8.19 -11.17
C LEU A 51 24.48 -8.52 -12.67
N SER A 52 25.64 -8.57 -13.33
CA SER A 52 25.72 -8.95 -14.74
C SER A 52 25.34 -10.42 -14.98
N ASP A 53 25.71 -11.32 -14.06
CA ASP A 53 25.30 -12.73 -14.10
C ASP A 53 23.79 -12.86 -13.92
N LEU A 54 23.23 -12.23 -12.88
CA LEU A 54 21.80 -12.23 -12.62
C LEU A 54 20.99 -11.64 -13.78
N GLU A 55 21.42 -10.51 -14.33
CA GLU A 55 20.82 -9.91 -15.52
C GLU A 55 20.78 -10.92 -16.68
N SER A 56 21.90 -11.60 -16.94
CA SER A 56 21.99 -12.58 -18.03
C SER A 56 21.03 -13.75 -17.87
N LYS A 57 20.82 -14.21 -16.62
CA LYS A 57 19.88 -15.28 -16.28
C LYS A 57 18.43 -14.84 -16.45
N LEU A 58 18.09 -13.62 -16.02
CA LEU A 58 16.71 -13.09 -16.11
C LEU A 58 16.32 -12.67 -17.54
N ARG A 59 17.29 -12.26 -18.36
CA ARG A 59 17.07 -11.71 -19.72
C ARG A 59 16.15 -12.55 -20.63
N PRO A 60 16.27 -13.90 -20.72
CA PRO A 60 15.40 -14.71 -21.59
C PRO A 60 13.92 -14.68 -21.19
N LEU A 61 13.61 -14.44 -19.92
CA LEU A 61 12.23 -14.24 -19.45
C LEU A 61 11.81 -12.79 -19.60
N ALA A 62 12.71 -11.84 -19.35
CA ALA A 62 12.45 -10.41 -19.50
C ALA A 62 12.02 -10.06 -20.94
N ILE A 63 12.75 -10.55 -21.94
CA ILE A 63 12.45 -10.31 -23.38
C ILE A 63 11.08 -10.88 -23.78
N ARG A 64 10.58 -11.89 -23.05
CA ARG A 64 9.30 -12.54 -23.31
C ARG A 64 8.17 -12.02 -22.42
N ASP A 65 8.41 -10.93 -21.68
CA ASP A 65 7.49 -10.39 -20.66
C ASP A 65 6.96 -11.46 -19.70
N ASN A 66 7.84 -12.41 -19.34
CA ASN A 66 7.50 -13.59 -18.56
C ASN A 66 8.17 -13.61 -17.17
N LEU A 67 8.71 -12.48 -16.72
CA LEU A 67 9.09 -12.30 -15.33
C LEU A 67 7.86 -11.97 -14.48
N THR A 68 7.93 -12.17 -13.16
CA THR A 68 6.94 -11.58 -12.25
C THR A 68 7.05 -10.05 -12.27
N PRO A 69 5.96 -9.30 -11.99
CA PRO A 69 5.97 -7.85 -12.10
C PRO A 69 7.11 -7.18 -11.31
N ASP A 70 7.35 -7.61 -10.07
CA ASP A 70 8.37 -6.99 -9.22
C ASP A 70 9.80 -7.35 -9.64
N VAL A 71 10.03 -8.58 -10.13
CA VAL A 71 11.31 -8.95 -10.74
C VAL A 71 11.52 -8.25 -12.08
N THR A 72 10.44 -7.93 -12.81
CA THR A 72 10.49 -7.11 -14.02
C THR A 72 10.96 -5.69 -13.70
N ASP A 73 10.40 -5.08 -12.65
CA ASP A 73 10.79 -3.74 -12.20
C ASP A 73 12.26 -3.69 -11.77
N PHE A 74 12.71 -4.68 -10.99
CA PHE A 74 14.11 -4.80 -10.60
C PHE A 74 15.04 -5.05 -11.79
N TYR A 75 14.66 -5.94 -12.71
CA TYR A 75 15.43 -6.17 -13.94
C TYR A 75 15.62 -4.86 -14.72
N ARG A 76 14.54 -4.07 -14.89
CA ARG A 76 14.60 -2.76 -15.54
C ARG A 76 15.47 -1.75 -14.79
N GLN A 77 15.40 -1.73 -13.45
CA GLN A 77 16.25 -0.89 -12.60
C GLN A 77 17.73 -1.17 -12.85
N ILE A 78 18.14 -2.45 -12.92
CA ILE A 78 19.56 -2.82 -13.11
C ILE A 78 20.03 -2.68 -14.56
N THR A 79 19.13 -2.74 -15.55
CA THR A 79 19.46 -2.55 -16.97
C THR A 79 19.31 -1.12 -17.46
N GLY A 80 18.70 -0.23 -16.68
CA GLY A 80 18.42 1.16 -17.07
C GLY A 80 17.34 1.27 -18.14
N THR A 81 16.44 0.29 -18.25
CA THR A 81 15.30 0.36 -19.18
C THR A 81 14.14 1.07 -18.49
N GLU A 82 13.60 2.13 -19.09
CA GLU A 82 12.48 2.90 -18.52
C GLU A 82 11.23 2.00 -18.26
N PRO A 83 10.52 2.17 -17.15
CA PRO A 83 9.38 1.33 -16.78
C PRO A 83 8.14 1.59 -17.65
N MET A 84 7.31 0.56 -17.82
CA MET A 84 5.98 0.70 -18.46
C MET A 84 4.93 1.36 -17.56
N VAL A 85 5.20 1.45 -16.25
CA VAL A 85 4.35 2.14 -15.27
C VAL A 85 5.12 3.34 -14.78
N GLU A 86 4.50 4.51 -14.79
CA GLU A 86 5.06 5.76 -14.28
C GLU A 86 5.65 5.53 -12.88
N LYS A 87 6.94 5.84 -12.72
CA LYS A 87 7.70 5.59 -11.49
C LYS A 87 6.99 6.30 -10.34
N LEU A 88 6.55 5.55 -9.33
CA LEU A 88 6.05 6.16 -8.10
C LEU A 88 7.20 6.97 -7.49
N ASP A 89 7.02 8.29 -7.43
CA ASP A 89 8.00 9.19 -6.84
C ASP A 89 7.82 9.21 -5.32
N ILE A 90 8.36 8.18 -4.66
CA ILE A 90 8.29 8.02 -3.20
C ILE A 90 8.88 9.26 -2.51
N LYS A 91 9.85 9.95 -3.13
CA LYS A 91 10.49 11.15 -2.57
C LYS A 91 9.52 12.30 -2.36
N LYS A 92 8.37 12.32 -3.06
CA LYS A 92 7.32 13.31 -2.79
C LYS A 92 6.78 13.22 -1.36
N HIS A 93 6.85 12.04 -0.76
CA HIS A 93 6.39 11.81 0.61
C HIS A 93 7.43 12.21 1.67
N ASP A 94 8.69 12.47 1.26
CA ASP A 94 9.78 12.85 2.16
C ASP A 94 10.02 14.37 2.23
N VAL A 95 9.31 15.16 1.42
CA VAL A 95 9.48 16.62 1.33
C VAL A 95 8.29 17.37 1.91
N THR A 96 8.52 18.62 2.32
CA THR A 96 7.43 19.50 2.77
C THR A 96 6.47 19.79 1.63
N ASP A 97 5.18 19.62 1.88
CA ASP A 97 4.16 19.83 0.85
C ASP A 97 3.97 21.33 0.55
N PRO A 98 3.71 21.71 -0.71
CA PRO A 98 3.28 23.05 -1.08
C PRO A 98 2.01 23.49 -0.34
N ALA A 99 1.78 24.80 -0.25
CA ALA A 99 0.66 25.36 0.50
C ALA A 99 -0.74 24.96 -0.02
N ASN A 100 -0.88 24.46 -1.26
CA ASN A 100 -2.14 23.95 -1.79
C ASN A 100 -2.32 22.44 -1.58
N GLN A 101 -1.37 21.76 -0.93
CA GLN A 101 -1.41 20.33 -0.71
C GLN A 101 -1.61 20.01 0.77
N GLU A 102 -2.24 18.87 1.02
CA GLU A 102 -2.43 18.32 2.36
C GLU A 102 -2.31 16.79 2.30
N ARG A 103 -2.04 16.19 3.47
CA ARG A 103 -1.90 14.75 3.62
C ARG A 103 -3.07 14.14 4.37
N ALA A 104 -3.53 12.98 3.93
CA ALA A 104 -4.46 12.14 4.65
C ALA A 104 -3.83 10.76 4.87
N VAL A 105 -4.00 10.18 6.06
CA VAL A 105 -3.47 8.85 6.40
C VAL A 105 -4.61 7.97 6.89
N PHE A 106 -4.83 6.86 6.18
CA PHE A 106 -5.93 5.92 6.48
C PHE A 106 -5.41 4.48 6.53
N ALA A 107 -5.81 3.75 7.58
CA ALA A 107 -5.67 2.31 7.70
C ALA A 107 -7.05 1.68 7.60
N GLY A 108 -7.19 0.64 6.79
CA GLY A 108 -8.51 0.12 6.41
C GLY A 108 -8.46 -1.30 5.88
N GLY A 109 -7.48 -2.10 6.34
CA GLY A 109 -7.25 -3.46 5.87
C GLY A 109 -6.00 -3.53 5.00
N CYS A 110 -5.94 -4.52 4.11
CA CYS A 110 -4.82 -4.62 3.18
C CYS A 110 -4.68 -3.33 2.36
N PHE A 111 -3.52 -2.67 2.46
CA PHE A 111 -3.28 -1.40 1.78
C PHE A 111 -3.42 -1.47 0.25
N TRP A 112 -3.30 -2.66 -0.35
CA TRP A 112 -3.44 -2.87 -1.79
C TRP A 112 -4.85 -2.55 -2.27
N CYS A 113 -5.84 -2.78 -1.42
CA CYS A 113 -7.24 -2.48 -1.69
C CYS A 113 -7.60 -1.01 -1.48
N MET A 114 -6.75 -0.26 -0.76
CA MET A 114 -6.97 1.13 -0.42
C MET A 114 -6.42 2.08 -1.49
N VAL A 115 -5.35 1.71 -2.21
CA VAL A 115 -4.64 2.62 -3.14
C VAL A 115 -5.50 3.09 -4.31
N GLU A 116 -5.97 2.19 -5.18
CA GLU A 116 -6.67 2.59 -6.43
C GLU A 116 -7.92 3.47 -6.19
N PRO A 117 -8.79 3.19 -5.20
CA PRO A 117 -9.96 4.05 -4.93
C PRO A 117 -9.60 5.52 -4.70
N PHE A 118 -8.44 5.79 -4.08
CA PHE A 118 -7.94 7.15 -3.91
C PHE A 118 -7.15 7.62 -5.14
N GLU A 119 -6.14 6.86 -5.59
CA GLU A 119 -5.20 7.28 -6.65
C GLU A 119 -5.90 7.68 -7.96
N THR A 120 -7.09 7.14 -8.22
CA THR A 120 -7.84 7.43 -9.45
C THR A 120 -8.75 8.66 -9.35
N ARG A 121 -8.80 9.35 -8.20
CA ARG A 121 -9.63 10.54 -8.02
C ARG A 121 -8.98 11.84 -8.52
N PRO A 122 -9.75 12.75 -9.14
CA PRO A 122 -9.28 14.10 -9.42
C PRO A 122 -8.78 14.80 -8.16
N GLY A 123 -7.65 15.50 -8.26
CA GLY A 123 -7.03 16.21 -7.14
C GLY A 123 -6.08 15.37 -6.30
N ILE A 124 -6.02 14.05 -6.49
CA ILE A 124 -5.00 13.21 -5.85
C ILE A 124 -3.68 13.32 -6.61
N ILE A 125 -2.60 13.57 -5.87
CA ILE A 125 -1.26 13.77 -6.40
C ILE A 125 -0.43 12.50 -6.26
N SER A 126 -0.53 11.84 -5.10
CA SER A 126 0.15 10.57 -4.84
C SER A 126 -0.52 9.78 -3.73
N VAL A 127 -0.43 8.46 -3.82
CA VAL A 127 -0.88 7.53 -2.77
C VAL A 127 0.22 6.51 -2.54
N LEU A 128 0.68 6.40 -1.30
CA LEU A 128 1.79 5.55 -0.89
C LEU A 128 1.31 4.53 0.14
N SER A 129 1.61 3.25 -0.09
CA SER A 129 1.36 2.19 0.90
C SER A 129 2.47 2.17 1.96
N GLY A 130 2.13 1.91 3.22
CA GLY A 130 3.09 1.93 4.31
C GLY A 130 2.54 1.48 5.65
N TYR A 131 3.32 1.74 6.69
CA TYR A 131 3.07 1.32 8.07
C TYR A 131 3.09 2.52 9.01
N THR A 132 2.15 2.61 9.95
CA THR A 132 2.11 3.70 10.93
C THR A 132 1.38 3.27 12.21
N GLY A 133 1.39 4.10 13.25
CA GLY A 133 0.64 3.89 14.50
C GLY A 133 1.26 2.91 15.50
N GLY A 134 2.39 2.29 15.15
CA GLY A 134 3.21 1.39 15.98
C GLY A 134 4.43 2.06 16.59
N HIS A 135 5.35 1.24 17.12
CA HIS A 135 6.48 1.70 17.93
C HIS A 135 7.86 1.25 17.42
N VAL A 136 7.92 0.52 16.30
CA VAL A 136 9.17 0.04 15.71
C VAL A 136 9.57 0.96 14.56
N ASP A 137 10.77 1.50 14.61
CA ASP A 137 11.30 2.31 13.52
C ASP A 137 11.69 1.43 12.32
N HIS A 138 11.47 1.92 11.10
CA HIS A 138 11.74 1.21 9.85
C HIS A 138 11.20 -0.24 9.84
N PRO A 139 9.89 -0.45 10.14
CA PRO A 139 9.32 -1.79 10.21
C PRO A 139 9.32 -2.44 8.82
N THR A 140 9.59 -3.75 8.78
CA THR A 140 9.41 -4.56 7.56
C THR A 140 8.02 -5.18 7.53
N TYR A 141 7.56 -5.58 6.33
CA TYR A 141 6.30 -6.29 6.17
C TYR A 141 6.18 -7.49 7.14
N ASP A 142 7.22 -8.34 7.21
CA ASP A 142 7.25 -9.53 8.07
C ASP A 142 7.09 -9.21 9.56
N GLN A 143 7.69 -8.10 10.02
CA GLN A 143 7.53 -7.64 11.41
C GLN A 143 6.11 -7.14 11.68
N VAL A 144 5.50 -6.45 10.71
CA VAL A 144 4.14 -5.93 10.83
C VAL A 144 3.11 -7.07 10.86
N ILE A 145 3.16 -8.02 9.90
CA ILE A 145 2.27 -9.19 9.90
C ILE A 145 2.53 -10.12 11.08
N GLY A 146 3.75 -10.10 11.64
CA GLY A 146 4.08 -10.80 12.89
C GLY A 146 3.44 -10.18 14.14
N GLN A 147 2.76 -9.03 14.01
CA GLN A 147 2.04 -8.32 15.07
C GLN A 147 2.88 -7.85 16.26
N THR A 148 4.20 -7.83 16.13
CA THR A 148 5.10 -7.41 17.22
C THR A 148 5.35 -5.91 17.25
N THR A 149 5.02 -5.17 16.18
CA THR A 149 5.40 -3.75 16.02
C THR A 149 4.30 -2.77 16.42
N GLY A 150 3.06 -3.25 16.57
CA GLY A 150 1.88 -2.41 16.78
C GLY A 150 1.46 -1.55 15.58
N HIS A 151 2.19 -1.62 14.46
CA HIS A 151 1.84 -0.91 13.23
C HIS A 151 0.58 -1.47 12.59
N VAL A 152 -0.07 -0.63 11.79
CA VAL A 152 -1.12 -1.01 10.84
C VAL A 152 -0.65 -0.76 9.42
N GLU A 153 -1.16 -1.56 8.48
CA GLU A 153 -1.11 -1.22 7.06
C GLU A 153 -1.97 0.01 6.80
N ALA A 154 -1.38 1.01 6.16
CA ALA A 154 -2.01 2.29 5.87
C ALA A 154 -1.62 2.81 4.49
N VAL A 155 -2.39 3.78 4.01
CA VAL A 155 -2.04 4.61 2.87
C VAL A 155 -1.85 6.06 3.30
N GLU A 156 -0.79 6.70 2.83
CA GLU A 156 -0.60 8.15 2.89
C GLU A 156 -0.96 8.75 1.54
N ILE A 157 -1.85 9.73 1.54
CA ILE A 157 -2.43 10.36 0.36
C ILE A 157 -2.02 11.83 0.37
N ILE A 158 -1.34 12.27 -0.68
CA ILE A 158 -1.08 13.69 -0.94
C ILE A 158 -2.15 14.17 -1.93
N PHE A 159 -2.88 15.22 -1.57
CA PHE A 159 -3.97 15.75 -2.39
C PHE A 159 -3.93 17.27 -2.49
N ASP A 160 -4.41 17.80 -3.61
CA ASP A 160 -4.64 19.23 -3.79
C ASP A 160 -5.96 19.64 -3.15
N ARG A 161 -5.86 20.39 -2.03
CA ARG A 161 -7.02 20.82 -1.25
C ARG A 161 -7.92 21.83 -1.97
N THR A 162 -7.50 22.34 -3.12
CA THR A 162 -8.33 23.20 -3.98
C THR A 162 -9.21 22.41 -4.95
N ILE A 163 -8.97 21.10 -5.11
CA ILE A 163 -9.70 20.22 -6.03
C ILE A 163 -10.53 19.18 -5.27
N VAL A 164 -9.97 18.61 -4.20
CA VAL A 164 -10.65 17.60 -3.36
C VAL A 164 -10.45 17.93 -1.89
N SER A 165 -11.51 17.77 -1.08
CA SER A 165 -11.45 18.06 0.35
C SER A 165 -11.09 16.83 1.17
N TYR A 166 -10.55 17.03 2.37
CA TYR A 166 -10.37 15.95 3.34
C TYR A 166 -11.68 15.21 3.66
N SER A 167 -12.81 15.93 3.70
CA SER A 167 -14.14 15.32 3.91
C SER A 167 -14.49 14.33 2.81
N ASP A 168 -14.20 14.64 1.54
CA ASP A 168 -14.43 13.73 0.41
C ASP A 168 -13.61 12.44 0.55
N LEU A 169 -12.38 12.55 1.07
CA LEU A 169 -11.51 11.41 1.30
C LEU A 169 -12.02 10.54 2.45
N VAL A 170 -12.49 11.15 3.55
CA VAL A 170 -13.13 10.44 4.66
C VAL A 170 -14.43 9.75 4.20
N GLU A 171 -15.22 10.41 3.35
CA GLU A 171 -16.43 9.79 2.78
C GLU A 171 -16.12 8.59 1.90
N LEU A 172 -15.06 8.66 1.08
CA LEU A 172 -14.59 7.52 0.32
C LEU A 172 -14.08 6.40 1.23
N TYR A 173 -13.34 6.73 2.28
CA TYR A 173 -12.83 5.77 3.26
C TYR A 173 -13.96 4.89 3.81
N TRP A 174 -15.10 5.47 4.19
CA TRP A 174 -16.28 4.72 4.68
C TRP A 174 -16.94 3.82 3.64
N GLN A 175 -16.71 4.06 2.35
CA GLN A 175 -17.26 3.25 1.26
C GLN A 175 -16.38 2.05 0.92
N ILE A 176 -15.09 2.09 1.29
CA ILE A 176 -14.12 1.06 0.93
C ILE A 176 -13.66 0.20 2.09
N THR A 177 -13.92 0.62 3.33
CA THR A 177 -13.62 -0.14 4.56
C THR A 177 -14.88 -0.68 5.22
N ASP A 178 -14.75 -1.74 6.02
CA ASP A 178 -15.74 -2.14 7.01
C ASP A 178 -15.47 -1.39 8.31
N PRO A 179 -16.27 -0.38 8.65
CA PRO A 179 -16.00 0.45 9.81
C PRO A 179 -16.54 -0.17 11.12
N THR A 180 -17.01 -1.43 11.08
CA THR A 180 -17.63 -2.14 12.20
C THR A 180 -16.84 -3.32 12.75
N ASP A 181 -15.66 -3.58 12.17
CA ASP A 181 -14.80 -4.72 12.49
C ASP A 181 -13.42 -4.22 12.93
N ASP A 182 -13.10 -4.37 14.22
CA ASP A 182 -11.82 -3.97 14.83
C ASP A 182 -10.78 -5.09 14.81
N LEU A 183 -11.13 -6.29 14.35
CA LEU A 183 -10.25 -7.47 14.31
C LEU A 183 -9.65 -7.72 12.91
N GLY A 184 -9.92 -6.83 11.95
CA GLY A 184 -9.41 -6.89 10.60
C GLY A 184 -10.43 -6.38 9.58
N GLN A 185 -10.24 -6.75 8.31
CA GLN A 185 -11.03 -6.26 7.19
C GLN A 185 -11.27 -7.35 6.17
N VAL A 186 -12.55 -7.68 5.94
CA VAL A 186 -12.98 -8.68 4.96
C VAL A 186 -12.29 -10.03 5.15
N ASN A 187 -11.25 -10.34 4.38
CA ASN A 187 -10.49 -11.60 4.49
C ASN A 187 -9.18 -11.44 5.28
N ASP A 188 -8.72 -10.21 5.49
CA ASP A 188 -7.47 -9.90 6.17
C ASP A 188 -7.76 -9.74 7.67
N ARG A 189 -7.05 -10.50 8.51
CA ARG A 189 -7.36 -10.65 9.93
C ARG A 189 -6.12 -10.41 10.77
N GLY A 190 -6.24 -9.62 11.82
CA GLY A 190 -5.11 -9.19 12.63
C GLY A 190 -5.17 -7.70 12.94
N ASN A 191 -4.46 -7.31 14.00
CA ASN A 191 -4.42 -5.92 14.47
C ASN A 191 -3.85 -4.97 13.41
N GLU A 192 -2.91 -5.44 12.60
CA GLU A 192 -2.28 -4.74 11.48
C GLU A 192 -3.27 -4.33 10.39
N TYR A 193 -4.46 -4.95 10.34
CA TYR A 193 -5.50 -4.67 9.37
C TYR A 193 -6.68 -3.85 9.92
N ARG A 194 -6.62 -3.43 11.19
CA ARG A 194 -7.75 -2.73 11.83
C ARG A 194 -8.00 -1.35 11.21
N PRO A 195 -9.26 -0.88 11.17
CA PRO A 195 -9.60 0.40 10.59
C PRO A 195 -9.22 1.57 11.51
N VAL A 196 -8.41 2.51 11.02
CA VAL A 196 -7.98 3.72 11.76
C VAL A 196 -7.87 4.90 10.80
N ILE A 197 -8.42 6.04 11.21
CA ILE A 197 -8.15 7.34 10.57
C ILE A 197 -7.08 8.07 11.40
N PHE A 198 -5.98 8.45 10.76
CA PHE A 198 -4.90 9.21 11.38
C PHE A 198 -5.02 10.69 11.00
N ALA A 199 -5.50 11.50 11.93
CA ALA A 199 -5.68 12.94 11.75
C ALA A 199 -4.35 13.69 11.89
N GLN A 200 -3.99 14.47 10.87
CA GLN A 200 -2.77 15.29 10.87
C GLN A 200 -2.88 16.53 11.76
N ASN A 201 -4.10 17.01 12.00
CA ASN A 201 -4.38 18.23 12.75
C ASN A 201 -5.80 18.22 13.34
N ALA A 202 -6.13 19.23 14.14
CA ALA A 202 -7.43 19.35 14.81
C ALA A 202 -8.62 19.47 13.84
N GLU A 203 -8.43 20.08 12.67
CA GLU A 203 -9.50 20.22 11.67
C GLU A 203 -9.82 18.86 11.03
N GLN A 204 -8.80 18.09 10.64
CA GLN A 204 -8.99 16.71 10.15
C GLN A 204 -9.68 15.83 11.19
N ARG A 205 -9.24 15.93 12.46
CA ARG A 205 -9.86 15.20 13.57
C ARG A 205 -11.35 15.52 13.68
N LYS A 206 -11.70 16.79 13.70
CA LYS A 206 -13.09 17.25 13.76
C LYS A 206 -13.91 16.72 12.57
N ILE A 207 -13.40 16.85 11.34
CA ILE A 207 -14.08 16.36 10.14
C ILE A 207 -14.32 14.84 10.21
N ALA A 208 -13.31 14.08 10.64
CA ALA A 208 -13.41 12.63 10.76
C ALA A 208 -14.42 12.22 11.84
N GLU A 209 -14.41 12.88 13.01
CA GLU A 209 -15.32 12.61 14.12
C GLU A 209 -16.78 12.94 13.74
N GLU A 210 -17.01 14.10 13.13
CA GLU A 210 -18.34 14.48 12.63
C GLU A 210 -18.83 13.53 11.53
N SER A 211 -17.95 13.11 10.63
CA SER A 211 -18.28 12.14 9.57
C SER A 211 -18.62 10.76 10.14
N LYS A 212 -17.91 10.31 11.17
CA LYS A 212 -18.21 9.08 11.92
C LYS A 212 -19.60 9.15 12.56
N VAL A 213 -19.93 10.25 13.22
CA VAL A 213 -21.26 10.46 13.82
C VAL A 213 -22.36 10.46 12.74
N ARG A 214 -22.14 11.13 11.60
CA ARG A 214 -23.10 11.09 10.47
C ARG A 214 -23.30 9.66 9.96
N LEU A 215 -22.23 8.86 9.89
CA LEU A 215 -22.31 7.47 9.46
C LEU A 215 -23.12 6.62 10.46
N GLU A 216 -22.87 6.77 11.76
CA GLU A 216 -23.63 6.09 12.83
C GLU A 216 -25.12 6.42 12.74
N GLN A 217 -25.46 7.71 12.57
CA GLN A 217 -26.83 8.18 12.45
C GLN A 217 -27.53 7.73 11.16
N SER A 218 -26.77 7.49 10.09
CA SER A 218 -27.33 7.07 8.80
C SER A 218 -28.02 5.70 8.85
N GLY A 219 -27.69 4.86 9.84
CA GLY A 219 -28.24 3.52 9.97
C GLY A 219 -27.78 2.54 8.89
N LYS A 220 -26.80 2.90 8.06
CA LYS A 220 -26.23 2.05 6.99
C LYS A 220 -25.63 0.76 7.53
N TYR A 221 -25.10 0.79 8.75
CA TYR A 221 -24.49 -0.38 9.38
C TYR A 221 -25.33 -0.84 10.57
N LYS A 222 -25.46 -2.17 10.71
CA LYS A 222 -26.16 -2.79 11.85
C LYS A 222 -25.32 -2.68 13.13
N ASN A 223 -24.02 -2.85 13.02
CA ASN A 223 -23.09 -2.83 14.13
C ASN A 223 -22.59 -1.40 14.40
N MET A 224 -22.01 -1.20 15.58
CA MET A 224 -21.41 0.08 15.97
C MET A 224 -20.20 0.40 15.08
N ILE A 225 -19.96 1.68 14.83
CA ILE A 225 -18.80 2.14 14.08
C ILE A 225 -17.58 2.16 15.02
N VAL A 226 -16.67 1.20 14.86
CA VAL A 226 -15.51 0.98 15.75
C VAL A 226 -14.23 1.63 15.26
N THR A 227 -14.20 2.17 14.04
CA THR A 227 -13.02 2.86 13.49
C THR A 227 -12.48 3.91 14.46
N GLU A 228 -11.20 3.80 14.79
CA GLU A 228 -10.50 4.72 15.66
C GLU A 228 -10.09 5.99 14.90
N ILE A 229 -10.08 7.13 15.59
CA ILE A 229 -9.55 8.40 15.07
C ILE A 229 -8.39 8.82 15.96
N ARG A 230 -7.17 8.62 15.46
CA ARG A 230 -5.92 8.81 16.20
C ARG A 230 -5.13 9.97 15.61
N ASP A 231 -4.23 10.56 16.40
CA ASP A 231 -3.30 11.54 15.86
C ASP A 231 -2.30 10.83 14.93
N ALA A 232 -1.96 11.49 13.83
CA ALA A 232 -0.96 10.98 12.91
C ALA A 232 0.39 10.81 13.61
N SER A 233 1.05 9.70 13.29
CA SER A 233 2.41 9.39 13.73
C SER A 233 3.30 9.22 12.50
N LYS A 234 4.59 8.93 12.72
CA LYS A 234 5.52 8.70 11.62
C LYS A 234 4.97 7.63 10.66
N PHE A 235 5.03 7.92 9.37
CA PHE A 235 4.65 7.01 8.31
C PHE A 235 5.91 6.36 7.72
N TRP A 236 5.90 5.03 7.61
CA TRP A 236 6.99 4.25 7.06
C TRP A 236 6.58 3.68 5.72
N PRO A 237 7.17 4.11 4.59
CA PRO A 237 6.88 3.55 3.29
C PRO A 237 7.08 2.03 3.26
N ALA A 238 6.10 1.30 2.73
CA ALA A 238 6.24 -0.13 2.50
C ALA A 238 7.17 -0.38 1.30
N GLU A 239 7.68 -1.61 1.22
CA GLU A 239 8.57 -2.06 0.18
C GLU A 239 7.97 -1.82 -1.23
N THR A 240 8.84 -1.57 -2.21
CA THR A 240 8.45 -1.16 -3.57
C THR A 240 7.55 -2.17 -4.30
N PHE A 241 7.57 -3.44 -3.91
CA PHE A 241 6.70 -4.47 -4.47
C PHE A 241 5.25 -4.37 -3.96
N HIS A 242 5.01 -3.75 -2.80
CA HIS A 242 3.67 -3.46 -2.33
C HIS A 242 3.05 -2.25 -3.05
N GLN A 243 3.88 -1.37 -3.59
CA GLN A 243 3.44 -0.15 -4.26
C GLN A 243 2.80 -0.45 -5.61
N GLN A 244 1.78 0.35 -5.97
CA GLN A 244 1.07 0.25 -7.26
C GLN A 244 0.56 -1.18 -7.56
N PHE A 245 0.23 -1.97 -6.53
CA PHE A 245 -0.13 -3.38 -6.67
C PHE A 245 -1.27 -3.63 -7.68
N TYR A 246 -2.28 -2.76 -7.73
CA TYR A 246 -3.38 -2.91 -8.69
C TYR A 246 -2.95 -2.75 -10.16
N LYS A 247 -1.93 -1.91 -10.44
CA LYS A 247 -1.32 -1.77 -11.76
C LYS A 247 -0.46 -2.99 -12.11
N LYS A 248 0.33 -3.47 -11.14
CA LYS A 248 1.26 -4.60 -11.31
C LYS A 248 0.55 -5.95 -11.40
N ASN A 249 -0.52 -6.14 -10.62
CA ASN A 249 -1.23 -7.42 -10.44
C ASN A 249 -2.75 -7.28 -10.68
N PRO A 250 -3.21 -6.78 -11.85
CA PRO A 250 -4.60 -6.36 -12.05
C PRO A 250 -5.61 -7.50 -11.91
N LYS A 251 -5.25 -8.73 -12.30
CA LYS A 251 -6.15 -9.90 -12.14
C LYS A 251 -6.36 -10.27 -10.68
N ARG A 252 -5.30 -10.23 -9.86
CA ARG A 252 -5.38 -10.55 -8.42
C ARG A 252 -6.11 -9.44 -7.69
N TYR A 253 -5.76 -8.19 -8.00
CA TYR A 253 -6.43 -7.01 -7.46
C TYR A 253 -7.95 -7.04 -7.72
N LYS A 254 -8.40 -7.26 -8.96
CA LYS A 254 -9.84 -7.35 -9.28
C LYS A 254 -10.59 -8.44 -8.49
N ARG A 255 -9.92 -9.52 -8.06
CA ARG A 255 -10.55 -10.53 -7.20
C ARG A 255 -10.71 -10.04 -5.77
N LEU A 256 -9.70 -9.36 -5.23
CA LEU A 256 -9.76 -8.72 -3.90
C LEU A 256 -10.85 -7.65 -3.87
N GLU A 257 -10.85 -6.76 -4.87
CA GLU A 257 -11.83 -5.68 -5.02
C GLU A 257 -13.27 -6.21 -5.09
N ARG A 258 -13.52 -7.25 -5.89
CA ARG A 258 -14.85 -7.89 -5.97
C ARG A 258 -15.29 -8.46 -4.63
N SER A 259 -14.38 -9.13 -3.93
CA SER A 259 -14.67 -9.75 -2.62
C SER A 259 -15.02 -8.67 -1.58
N ARG A 260 -14.23 -7.59 -1.52
CA ARG A 260 -14.48 -6.41 -0.69
C ARG A 260 -15.84 -5.78 -1.00
N ASN A 261 -16.10 -5.49 -2.27
CA ASN A 261 -17.36 -4.86 -2.70
C ASN A 261 -18.59 -5.73 -2.39
N GLN A 262 -18.49 -7.05 -2.55
CA GLN A 262 -19.57 -7.97 -2.22
C GLN A 262 -19.85 -8.00 -0.71
N TYR A 263 -18.80 -8.04 0.10
CA TYR A 263 -18.88 -8.03 1.56
C TYR A 263 -19.53 -6.74 2.10
N LEU A 264 -19.06 -5.57 1.66
CA LEU A 264 -19.58 -4.28 2.12
C LEU A 264 -21.04 -4.06 1.69
N LYS A 265 -21.40 -4.44 0.46
CA LYS A 265 -22.80 -4.39 0.01
C LYS A 265 -23.71 -5.26 0.87
N TRP A 266 -23.24 -6.46 1.24
CA TRP A 266 -24.00 -7.34 2.12
C TRP A 266 -24.23 -6.70 3.49
N GLN A 267 -23.21 -6.11 4.10
CA GLN A 267 -23.37 -5.41 5.38
C GLN A 267 -24.35 -4.24 5.31
N GLN A 268 -24.24 -3.41 4.27
CA GLN A 268 -25.12 -2.24 4.09
C GLN A 268 -26.57 -2.67 3.85
N LEU A 269 -26.80 -3.76 3.11
CA LEU A 269 -28.14 -4.34 2.95
C LEU A 269 -28.72 -4.79 4.30
N GLN A 270 -27.92 -5.41 5.17
CA GLN A 270 -28.37 -5.80 6.51
C GLN A 270 -28.78 -4.56 7.36
N GLY A 271 -28.03 -3.47 7.28
CA GLY A 271 -28.36 -2.21 7.95
C GLY A 271 -29.68 -1.61 7.45
N ASN A 272 -29.83 -1.52 6.12
CA ASN A 272 -31.03 -0.97 5.48
C ASN A 272 -32.28 -1.80 5.83
N VAL A 273 -32.18 -3.14 5.79
CA VAL A 273 -33.29 -4.02 6.18
C VAL A 273 -33.69 -3.80 7.63
N ARG A 274 -32.72 -3.68 8.56
CA ARG A 274 -33.01 -3.40 9.98
C ARG A 274 -33.74 -2.07 10.16
N GLN A 275 -33.38 -1.03 9.40
CA GLN A 275 -34.05 0.27 9.47
C GLN A 275 -35.51 0.19 9.02
N LEU A 276 -35.80 -0.54 7.93
CA LEU A 276 -37.17 -0.75 7.44
C LEU A 276 -38.10 -1.43 8.46
N PHE A 277 -37.55 -2.30 9.32
CA PHE A 277 -38.32 -2.96 10.38
C PHE A 277 -38.39 -2.16 11.69
N LYS A 278 -37.54 -1.14 11.88
CA LYS A 278 -37.60 -0.21 13.02
C LYS A 278 -38.59 0.94 12.81
N SER A 279 -38.90 1.28 11.57
CA SER A 279 -39.79 2.38 11.18
C SER A 279 -41.26 1.97 11.01
N LYS A 280 -41.60 0.72 11.35
CA LYS A 280 -42.98 0.21 11.49
C LYS A 280 -43.29 -0.04 12.96
#